data_AF-A0A7Z2ZV76-F1
#
_entry.id   AF-A0A7Z2ZV76-F1
#
_cell.length_a   1.000
_cell.length_b   1.000
_cell.length_c   1.000
_cell.angle_alpha   90.00
_cell.angle_beta   90.00
_cell.angle_gamma   90.00
#
_symmetry.space_group_name_H-M   'P 1'
#
loop_
_entity.id
_entity.type
_entity.pdbx_description
1 polymer ?
#
loop_
_entity_poly.entity_id
_entity_poly.type
_entity_poly.pdbx_seq_one_letter_code
_entity_poly.pdbx_strand_id
1 'polypeptide(L)'
;MSAVPAKSAQVDWAAKHYLIVDDFIGVRQLLRESLRSLGARNIDQASSGGEAIGLLARTRYDVVLCDYNLGDGKNGQQVLEEARVRNLVNPSTVWLVVSAEKSVESVMGAAEHQPDAYLIKPITEGMLLTRLNRVWHKKQVFRPIDQACADKEYLRAARLCDAAIAAARLHELDLLRMKARLMERSGEPTRAREIYEQVLAQREYQWARAGLAKIRMANGEFEQARQVFQGVIAENRYYIDAYDQLAVAWQHLGKPEEACAVLESAARLSPNSVARQRNLGRLALKLGNVALAEKAFRKCIAVGEYSVMKTADAYLGLARVCGQKNDQKEALQLLLAAQRDFGQERPDVRLRAKITEGLVYHESGDHRRARLSADELEDMLRAAPERPDVPTCLELATLLFAAGGKDTPVELLCYVVRNNHDNPLLLDEVQRIFDKAHLADEGIVQIRGARKEAADLMNQGVLLWKTGKLDEAVAWTRNARQAVPNNQRILFNAAQILVSQLQQRGHDAALSAEAYAILHHVDSLLPGQQRFAQLMEQLGRLQPGREEGGEAAGREDGVVTAPDDTAEGK
;
A
#
# COMPACT_ATOMS: atom_id res chain seq x y z
N MET A 1 15.38 41.31 25.20
CA MET A 1 15.99 40.30 26.08
C MET A 1 16.00 38.99 25.34
N SER A 2 17.20 38.48 25.04
CA SER A 2 17.45 37.30 24.22
C SER A 2 16.96 36.05 24.94
N ALA A 3 16.03 35.31 24.32
CA ALA A 3 15.62 33.99 24.80
C ALA A 3 16.76 33.01 24.54
N VAL A 4 17.47 32.66 25.61
CA VAL A 4 18.43 31.55 25.65
C VAL A 4 17.74 30.29 25.12
N PRO A 5 18.35 29.51 24.19
CA PRO A 5 17.77 28.24 23.77
C PRO A 5 17.65 27.33 25.00
N ALA A 6 16.44 26.83 25.25
CA ALA A 6 16.17 25.93 26.37
C ALA A 6 17.21 24.80 26.37
N LYS A 7 17.93 24.64 27.50
CA LYS A 7 18.73 23.43 27.78
C LYS A 7 17.87 22.22 27.40
N SER A 8 18.36 21.35 26.53
CA SER A 8 17.69 20.08 26.21
C SER A 8 17.33 19.39 27.52
N ALA A 9 16.03 19.29 27.83
CA ALA A 9 15.58 18.61 29.03
C ALA A 9 16.21 17.22 29.05
N GLN A 10 16.96 16.92 30.10
CA GLN A 10 17.65 15.64 30.25
C GLN A 10 16.59 14.53 30.20
N VAL A 11 16.75 13.59 29.27
CA VAL A 11 15.78 12.51 29.09
C VAL A 11 15.77 11.64 30.35
N ASP A 12 14.60 11.50 30.98
CA ASP A 12 14.41 10.55 32.07
C ASP A 12 14.32 9.14 31.50
N TRP A 13 15.46 8.46 31.45
CA TRP A 13 15.60 7.07 31.03
C TRP A 13 15.08 6.07 32.08
N ALA A 14 14.94 6.48 33.35
CA ALA A 14 14.54 5.55 34.40
C ALA A 14 13.09 5.08 34.28
N ALA A 15 12.19 5.98 33.84
CA ALA A 15 10.77 5.71 33.69
C ALA A 15 10.39 5.00 32.38
N LYS A 16 11.34 4.76 31.46
CA LYS A 16 11.06 4.17 30.13
C LYS A 16 10.98 2.66 30.17
N HIS A 17 10.19 2.10 29.25
CA HIS A 17 10.10 0.66 29.01
C HIS A 17 10.98 0.22 27.84
N TYR A 18 11.84 -0.77 28.08
CA TYR A 18 12.84 -1.25 27.14
C TYR A 18 12.59 -2.71 26.78
N LEU A 19 12.76 -3.04 25.50
CA LEU A 19 12.86 -4.41 25.02
C LEU A 19 14.21 -4.62 24.35
N ILE A 20 14.96 -5.61 24.81
CA ILE A 20 16.19 -6.07 24.16
C ILE A 20 15.90 -7.40 23.46
N VAL A 21 16.15 -7.48 22.16
CA VAL A 21 15.97 -8.68 21.34
C VAL A 21 17.31 -9.02 20.71
N ASP A 22 17.91 -10.13 21.11
CA ASP A 22 19.17 -10.65 20.54
C ASP A 22 19.21 -12.15 20.87
N ASP A 23 19.69 -13.01 19.99
CA ASP A 23 19.76 -14.46 20.23
C ASP A 23 20.86 -14.82 21.23
N PHE A 24 21.93 -14.01 21.29
CA PHE A 24 23.08 -14.24 22.13
C PHE A 24 22.91 -13.63 23.54
N ILE A 25 22.93 -14.50 24.55
CA ILE A 25 22.73 -14.10 25.95
C ILE A 25 23.73 -13.05 26.43
N GLY A 26 24.99 -13.11 25.97
CA GLY A 26 26.03 -12.16 26.37
C GLY A 26 25.75 -10.74 25.87
N VAL A 27 25.19 -10.57 24.66
CA VAL A 27 24.84 -9.25 24.13
C VAL A 27 23.61 -8.70 24.85
N ARG A 28 22.63 -9.56 25.17
CA ARG A 28 21.47 -9.14 25.97
C ARG A 28 21.88 -8.63 27.35
N GLN A 29 22.81 -9.31 28.03
CA GLN A 29 23.34 -8.86 29.32
C GLN A 29 24.13 -7.55 29.20
N LEU A 30 25.02 -7.43 28.21
CA LEU A 30 25.78 -6.21 27.95
C LEU A 30 24.86 -4.99 27.73
N LEU A 31 23.83 -5.14 26.89
CA LEU A 31 22.86 -4.08 26.62
C LEU A 31 22.02 -3.76 27.86
N ARG A 32 21.62 -4.77 28.64
CA ARG A 32 20.88 -4.59 29.89
C ARG A 32 21.71 -3.82 30.91
N GLU A 33 22.97 -4.14 31.08
CA GLU A 33 23.91 -3.43 31.96
C GLU A 33 24.13 -1.99 31.49
N SER A 34 24.33 -1.79 30.18
CA SER A 34 24.46 -0.46 29.57
C SER A 34 23.19 0.39 29.71
N LEU A 35 22.00 -0.21 29.74
CA LEU A 35 20.76 0.52 30.01
C LEU A 35 20.59 0.81 31.52
N ARG A 36 20.97 -0.14 32.39
CA ARG A 36 20.92 0.05 33.85
C ARG A 36 21.85 1.15 34.34
N SER A 37 23.04 1.31 33.76
CA SER A 37 23.95 2.42 34.06
C SER A 37 23.34 3.78 33.71
N LEU A 38 22.44 3.83 32.72
CA LEU A 38 21.64 5.01 32.37
C LEU A 38 20.41 5.22 33.27
N GLY A 39 20.19 4.35 34.25
CA GLY A 39 19.08 4.41 35.20
C GLY A 39 17.82 3.64 34.80
N ALA A 40 17.81 2.94 33.66
CA ALA A 40 16.65 2.19 33.18
C ALA A 40 16.20 1.11 34.17
N ARG A 41 14.91 1.13 34.55
CA ARG A 41 14.34 0.18 35.53
C ARG A 41 13.56 -0.96 34.88
N ASN A 42 12.86 -0.68 33.78
CA ASN A 42 11.93 -1.60 33.15
C ASN A 42 12.53 -2.19 31.87
N ILE A 43 13.30 -3.27 31.99
CA ILE A 43 14.01 -3.90 30.87
C ILE A 43 13.59 -5.36 30.71
N ASP A 44 12.84 -5.62 29.64
CA ASP A 44 12.50 -6.96 29.18
C ASP A 44 13.51 -7.44 28.12
N GLN A 45 13.63 -8.76 28.00
CA GLN A 45 14.56 -9.41 27.08
C GLN A 45 13.82 -10.50 26.32
N ALA A 46 14.14 -10.66 25.03
CA ALA A 46 13.69 -11.76 24.20
C ALA A 46 14.90 -12.41 23.51
N SER A 47 14.92 -13.74 23.45
CA SER A 47 15.97 -14.50 22.76
C SER A 47 15.61 -14.87 21.32
N SER A 48 14.39 -14.53 20.86
CA SER A 48 13.95 -14.80 19.50
C SER A 48 12.97 -13.74 19.00
N GLY A 49 12.81 -13.62 17.68
CA GLY A 49 11.83 -12.71 17.12
C GLY A 49 10.38 -13.07 17.44
N GLY A 50 10.06 -14.35 17.64
CA GLY A 50 8.72 -14.79 18.06
C GLY A 50 8.38 -14.34 19.48
N GLU A 51 9.31 -14.49 20.42
CA GLU A 51 9.15 -14.00 21.79
C GLU A 51 9.03 -12.47 21.83
N ALA A 52 9.83 -11.76 21.02
CA ALA A 52 9.75 -10.31 20.91
C ALA A 52 8.36 -9.83 20.48
N ILE A 53 7.76 -10.46 19.47
CA ILE A 53 6.38 -10.14 19.05
C ILE A 53 5.37 -10.44 20.19
N GLY A 54 5.55 -11.56 20.90
CA GLY A 54 4.70 -11.90 22.04
C GLY A 54 4.73 -10.85 23.16
N LEU A 55 5.90 -10.29 23.44
CA LEU A 55 6.08 -9.18 24.39
C LEU A 55 5.49 -7.87 23.86
N LEU A 56 5.76 -7.51 22.60
CA LEU A 56 5.23 -6.32 21.94
C LEU A 56 3.69 -6.32 21.87
N ALA A 57 3.06 -7.49 21.85
CA ALA A 57 1.61 -7.63 21.88
C ALA A 57 0.99 -7.36 23.27
N ARG A 58 1.78 -7.48 24.35
CA ARG A 58 1.31 -7.36 25.74
C ARG A 58 1.72 -6.04 26.39
N THR A 59 2.89 -5.54 26.02
CA THR A 59 3.54 -4.39 26.65
C THR A 59 3.91 -3.37 25.59
N ARG A 60 3.60 -2.10 25.85
CA ARG A 60 4.09 -0.98 25.03
C ARG A 60 5.48 -0.60 25.49
N TYR A 61 6.45 -0.63 24.57
CA TYR A 61 7.83 -0.23 24.84
C TYR A 61 8.12 1.17 24.28
N ASP A 62 8.94 1.93 24.98
CA ASP A 62 9.46 3.22 24.53
C ASP A 62 10.69 3.03 23.62
N VAL A 63 11.50 2.02 23.93
CA VAL A 63 12.75 1.71 23.25
C VAL A 63 12.84 0.22 22.97
N VAL A 64 13.13 -0.13 21.72
CA VAL A 64 13.43 -1.50 21.30
C VAL A 64 14.83 -1.53 20.70
N LEU A 65 15.70 -2.35 21.29
CA LEU A 65 17.03 -2.69 20.76
C LEU A 65 16.93 -4.08 20.17
N CYS A 66 16.99 -4.20 18.85
CA CYS A 66 16.73 -5.47 18.16
C CYS A 66 17.91 -5.86 17.27
N ASP A 67 18.53 -6.99 17.55
CA ASP A 67 19.54 -7.57 16.68
C ASP A 67 18.93 -7.96 15.34
N TYR A 68 19.70 -7.73 14.27
CA TYR A 68 19.26 -8.06 12.94
C TYR A 68 19.16 -9.58 12.76
N ASN A 69 20.18 -10.32 13.21
CA ASN A 69 20.20 -11.78 13.15
C ASN A 69 19.69 -12.36 14.47
N LEU A 70 18.63 -13.16 14.44
CA LEU A 70 18.01 -13.72 15.65
C LEU A 70 18.01 -15.25 15.62
N GLY A 71 18.94 -15.85 14.87
CA GLY A 71 19.01 -17.30 14.68
C GLY A 71 17.81 -17.84 13.92
N ASP A 72 17.24 -18.93 14.42
CA ASP A 72 16.11 -19.61 13.79
C ASP A 72 14.80 -18.80 13.94
N GLY A 73 14.07 -18.66 12.84
CA GLY A 73 12.78 -17.97 12.79
C GLY A 73 12.87 -16.54 12.27
N LYS A 74 12.16 -15.62 12.93
CA LYS A 74 12.06 -14.21 12.51
C LYS A 74 13.37 -13.48 12.75
N ASN A 75 13.91 -12.82 11.72
CA ASN A 75 15.01 -11.86 11.87
C ASN A 75 14.50 -10.49 12.38
N GLY A 76 15.40 -9.61 12.82
CA GLY A 76 15.02 -8.33 13.42
C GLY A 76 14.25 -7.39 12.49
N GLN A 77 14.49 -7.47 11.18
CA GLN A 77 13.74 -6.71 10.16
C GLN A 77 12.28 -7.20 10.08
N GLN A 78 12.06 -8.51 10.05
CA GLN A 78 10.73 -9.10 10.05
C GLN A 78 9.97 -8.80 11.35
N VAL A 79 10.66 -8.75 12.50
CA VAL A 79 10.07 -8.33 13.77
C VAL A 79 9.59 -6.88 13.70
N LEU A 80 10.42 -5.95 13.20
CA LEU A 80 10.03 -4.55 13.02
C LEU A 80 8.84 -4.40 12.06
N GLU A 81 8.89 -5.12 10.94
CA GLU A 81 7.83 -5.11 9.94
C GLU A 81 6.49 -5.59 10.53
N GLU A 82 6.49 -6.75 11.19
CA GLU A 82 5.29 -7.31 11.83
C GLU A 82 4.78 -6.41 12.96
N ALA A 83 5.66 -5.84 13.78
CA ALA A 83 5.28 -4.92 14.85
C ALA A 83 4.59 -3.66 14.31
N ARG A 84 4.99 -3.15 13.14
CA ARG A 84 4.35 -2.02 12.48
C ARG A 84 3.02 -2.40 11.85
N VAL A 85 3.00 -3.49 11.07
CA VAL A 85 1.77 -3.96 10.39
C VAL A 85 0.66 -4.26 11.40
N ARG A 86 1.02 -4.86 12.54
CA ARG A 86 0.07 -5.18 13.62
C ARG A 86 -0.15 -4.04 14.62
N ASN A 87 0.39 -2.84 14.37
CA ASN A 87 0.30 -1.67 15.25
C ASN A 87 0.73 -1.94 16.72
N LEU A 88 1.70 -2.83 16.92
CA LEU A 88 2.25 -3.19 18.23
C LEU A 88 3.24 -2.15 18.76
N VAL A 89 3.82 -1.34 17.86
CA VAL A 89 4.67 -0.19 18.21
C VAL A 89 3.99 1.11 17.85
N ASN A 90 4.11 2.10 18.74
CA ASN A 90 3.74 3.47 18.41
C ASN A 90 4.79 4.07 17.48
N PRO A 91 4.44 5.01 16.59
CA PRO A 91 5.44 5.67 15.75
C PRO A 91 6.52 6.41 16.55
N SER A 92 6.19 6.87 17.77
CA SER A 92 7.12 7.51 18.71
C SER A 92 8.10 6.54 19.39
N THR A 93 7.89 5.23 19.24
CA THR A 93 8.81 4.20 19.76
C THR A 93 10.17 4.35 19.09
N VAL A 94 11.24 4.30 19.88
CA VAL A 94 12.61 4.30 19.37
C VAL A 94 13.00 2.86 19.02
N TRP A 95 13.20 2.60 17.74
CA TRP A 95 13.65 1.29 17.25
C TRP A 95 15.08 1.37 16.75
N LEU A 96 16.01 0.77 17.50
CA LEU A 96 17.41 0.65 17.11
C LEU A 96 17.70 -0.78 16.64
N VAL A 97 18.19 -0.90 15.41
CA VAL A 97 18.70 -2.19 14.91
C VAL A 97 20.16 -2.33 15.30
N VAL A 98 20.47 -3.42 15.99
CA VAL A 98 21.83 -3.82 16.31
C VAL A 98 22.30 -4.76 15.20
N SER A 99 23.52 -4.59 14.69
CA SER A 99 24.06 -5.47 13.65
C SER A 99 25.57 -5.61 13.75
N ALA A 100 26.08 -6.79 13.38
CA ALA A 100 27.50 -7.03 13.19
C ALA A 100 28.00 -6.56 11.81
N GLU A 101 27.10 -6.34 10.85
CA GLU A 101 27.46 -6.09 9.46
C GLU A 101 27.70 -4.60 9.21
N LYS A 102 28.90 -4.30 8.70
CA LYS A 102 29.31 -2.95 8.25
C LYS A 102 29.03 -2.72 6.76
N SER A 103 28.58 -3.74 6.04
CA SER A 103 28.38 -3.67 4.59
C SER A 103 27.16 -2.81 4.26
N VAL A 104 27.30 -1.98 3.23
CA VAL A 104 26.22 -1.11 2.74
C VAL A 104 25.03 -1.97 2.29
N GLU A 105 25.26 -3.11 1.65
CA GLU A 105 24.20 -3.99 1.12
C GLU A 105 23.26 -4.53 2.21
N SER A 106 23.81 -4.97 3.34
CA SER A 106 23.02 -5.44 4.48
C SER A 106 22.30 -4.32 5.22
N VAL A 107 22.95 -3.17 5.36
CA VAL A 107 22.32 -1.96 5.93
C VAL A 107 21.20 -1.44 5.01
N MET A 108 21.32 -1.61 3.69
CA MET A 108 20.34 -1.16 2.69
C MET A 108 19.08 -2.02 2.67
N GLY A 109 19.22 -3.36 2.71
CA GLY A 109 18.08 -4.27 2.85
C GLY A 109 17.25 -3.95 4.11
N ALA A 110 17.94 -3.61 5.20
CA ALA A 110 17.31 -3.16 6.44
C ALA A 110 16.80 -1.70 6.35
N ALA A 111 17.46 -0.81 5.59
CA ALA A 111 17.09 0.61 5.46
C ALA A 111 15.77 0.83 4.73
N GLU A 112 15.34 -0.11 3.87
CA GLU A 112 14.00 -0.09 3.27
C GLU A 112 12.89 -0.07 4.32
N HIS A 113 13.08 -0.83 5.41
CA HIS A 113 12.14 -0.86 6.53
C HIS A 113 12.40 0.25 7.54
N GLN A 114 13.32 1.19 7.26
CA GLN A 114 13.57 2.44 7.99
C GLN A 114 13.55 2.27 9.52
N PRO A 115 14.48 1.53 10.14
CA PRO A 115 14.70 1.67 11.57
C PRO A 115 15.17 3.09 11.90
N ASP A 116 15.03 3.51 13.14
CA ASP A 116 15.31 4.90 13.49
C ASP A 116 16.82 5.20 13.54
N ALA A 117 17.62 4.20 13.94
CA ALA A 117 19.06 4.19 13.73
C ALA A 117 19.64 2.78 13.86
N TYR A 118 20.89 2.64 13.42
CA TYR A 118 21.68 1.42 13.58
C TYR A 118 22.75 1.57 14.67
N LEU A 119 23.02 0.46 15.34
CA LEU A 119 24.16 0.25 16.22
C LEU A 119 25.03 -0.86 15.65
N ILE A 120 26.28 -0.53 15.33
CA ILE A 120 27.24 -1.51 14.81
C ILE A 120 28.00 -2.11 16.01
N LYS A 121 28.04 -3.44 16.10
CA LYS A 121 28.82 -4.17 17.12
C LYS A 121 30.33 -3.95 16.86
N PRO A 122 31.18 -3.75 17.90
CA PRO A 122 30.88 -3.78 19.33
C PRO A 122 30.20 -2.50 19.82
N ILE A 123 29.25 -2.65 20.74
CA ILE A 123 28.43 -1.55 21.27
C ILE A 123 29.07 -1.04 22.56
N THR A 124 29.37 0.25 22.62
CA THR A 124 29.78 0.93 23.85
C THR A 124 28.62 1.72 24.43
N GLU A 125 28.63 1.93 25.75
CA GLU A 125 27.62 2.72 26.46
C GLU A 125 27.48 4.13 25.86
N GLY A 126 28.61 4.81 25.59
CA GLY A 126 28.60 6.15 25.00
C GLY A 126 27.98 6.19 23.59
N MET A 127 28.21 5.15 22.76
CA MET A 127 27.57 5.03 21.45
C MET A 127 26.06 4.84 21.59
N LEU A 128 25.63 3.94 22.49
CA LEU A 128 24.22 3.68 22.75
C LEU A 128 23.50 4.95 23.24
N LEU A 129 24.05 5.62 24.26
CA LEU A 129 23.46 6.85 24.83
C LEU A 129 23.34 7.97 23.81
N THR A 130 24.40 8.22 23.04
CA THR A 130 24.41 9.27 22.01
C THR A 130 23.33 9.00 20.95
N ARG A 131 23.20 7.74 20.51
CA ARG A 131 22.19 7.35 19.52
C ARG A 131 20.77 7.42 20.09
N LEU A 132 20.56 6.92 21.30
CA LEU A 132 19.27 6.97 22.00
C LEU A 132 18.78 8.40 22.19
N ASN A 133 19.60 9.29 22.77
CA ASN A 133 19.23 10.70 22.99
C ASN A 133 18.86 11.38 21.67
N ARG A 134 19.69 11.21 20.63
CA ARG A 134 19.45 11.82 19.31
C ARG A 134 18.13 11.36 18.70
N VAL A 135 17.87 10.05 18.70
CA VAL A 135 16.65 9.48 18.12
C VAL A 135 15.42 9.84 18.96
N TRP A 136 15.54 9.79 20.28
CA TRP A 136 14.46 10.16 21.20
C TRP A 136 14.00 11.59 20.98
N HIS A 137 14.92 12.56 20.98
CA HIS A 137 14.59 13.96 20.76
C HIS A 137 13.91 14.18 19.40
N LYS A 138 14.41 13.54 18.33
CA LYS A 138 13.76 13.58 17.02
C LYS A 138 12.33 13.02 17.11
N LYS A 139 12.12 11.85 17.71
CA LYS A 139 10.79 11.22 17.85
C LYS A 139 9.80 12.08 18.64
N GLN A 140 10.25 12.82 19.67
CA GLN A 140 9.35 13.70 20.41
C GLN A 140 8.81 14.86 19.56
N VAL A 141 9.59 15.36 18.60
CA VAL A 141 9.12 16.37 17.63
C VAL A 141 8.02 15.81 16.72
N PHE A 142 8.15 14.55 16.30
CA PHE A 142 7.18 13.91 15.39
C PHE A 142 5.98 13.29 16.10
N ARG A 143 6.06 13.01 17.40
CA ARG A 143 5.00 12.35 18.19
C ARG A 143 3.59 12.92 17.98
N PRO A 144 3.32 14.24 18.06
CA PRO A 144 1.97 14.75 17.84
C PRO A 144 1.50 14.57 16.39
N ILE A 145 2.41 14.67 15.42
CA ILE A 145 2.12 14.45 13.99
C ILE A 145 1.76 12.98 13.76
N ASP A 146 2.56 12.08 14.32
CA ASP A 146 2.37 10.64 14.22
C ASP A 146 1.05 10.17 14.88
N GLN A 147 0.68 10.77 16.01
CA GLN A 147 -0.60 10.48 16.67
C GLN A 147 -1.76 10.89 15.76
N ALA A 148 -1.74 12.10 15.19
CA ALA A 148 -2.75 12.53 14.23
C ALA A 148 -2.80 11.63 12.99
N CYS A 149 -1.65 11.10 12.53
CA CYS A 149 -1.61 10.09 11.47
C CYS A 149 -2.28 8.78 11.86
N ALA A 150 -2.06 8.30 13.10
CA ALA A 150 -2.71 7.09 13.63
C ALA A 150 -4.23 7.26 13.71
N ASP A 151 -4.68 8.47 14.06
CA ASP A 151 -6.09 8.88 14.10
C ASP A 151 -6.67 9.18 12.70
N LYS A 152 -5.88 8.99 11.62
CA LYS A 152 -6.22 9.26 10.21
C LYS A 152 -6.55 10.74 9.91
N GLU A 153 -6.16 11.66 10.78
CA GLU A 153 -6.34 13.10 10.64
C GLU A 153 -5.19 13.74 9.83
N TYR A 154 -4.99 13.33 8.58
CA TYR A 154 -3.81 13.69 7.78
C TYR A 154 -3.62 15.21 7.57
N LEU A 155 -4.70 15.97 7.41
CA LEU A 155 -4.64 17.43 7.27
C LEU A 155 -4.21 18.12 8.57
N ARG A 156 -4.67 17.63 9.72
CA ARG A 156 -4.23 18.11 11.04
C ARG A 156 -2.76 17.77 11.26
N ALA A 157 -2.35 16.54 10.93
CA ALA A 157 -0.96 16.12 10.99
C ALA A 157 -0.05 17.04 10.15
N ALA A 158 -0.50 17.45 8.96
CA ALA A 158 0.25 18.38 8.12
C ALA A 158 0.36 19.80 8.71
N ARG A 159 -0.70 20.31 9.37
CA ARG A 159 -0.63 21.59 10.12
C ARG A 159 0.33 21.50 11.31
N LEU A 160 0.39 20.34 11.97
CA LEU A 160 1.37 20.09 13.04
C LEU A 160 2.81 20.08 12.51
N CYS A 161 3.05 19.64 11.27
CA CYS A 161 4.35 19.82 10.63
C CYS A 161 4.72 21.30 10.50
N ASP A 162 3.78 22.17 10.09
CA ASP A 162 4.03 23.61 9.95
C ASP A 162 4.35 24.26 11.30
N ALA A 163 3.58 23.93 12.33
CA ALA A 163 3.84 24.39 13.69
C ALA A 163 5.22 23.92 14.20
N ALA A 164 5.60 22.66 13.92
CA ALA A 164 6.90 22.12 14.29
C ALA A 164 8.06 22.81 13.55
N ILE A 165 7.91 23.08 12.25
CA ILE A 165 8.91 23.82 11.45
C ILE A 165 9.10 25.24 11.99
N ALA A 166 8.01 25.92 12.35
CA ALA A 166 8.05 27.26 12.93
C ALA A 166 8.70 27.30 14.32
N ALA A 167 8.41 26.30 15.17
CA ALA A 167 8.92 26.22 16.53
C ALA A 167 10.39 25.75 16.60
N ALA A 168 10.78 24.82 15.72
CA ALA A 168 12.11 24.25 15.67
C ALA A 168 12.53 24.04 14.22
N ARG A 169 13.45 24.88 13.72
CA ARG A 169 14.12 24.63 12.43
C ARG A 169 14.96 23.34 12.41
N LEU A 170 15.18 22.73 13.58
CA LEU A 170 15.77 21.41 13.69
C LEU A 170 14.82 20.37 13.08
N HIS A 171 15.30 19.59 12.11
CA HIS A 171 14.54 18.58 11.34
C HIS A 171 13.57 19.12 10.29
N GLU A 172 13.70 20.38 9.86
CA GLU A 172 12.85 21.00 8.82
C GLU A 172 12.66 20.13 7.57
N LEU A 173 13.75 19.57 7.01
CA LEU A 173 13.67 18.70 5.83
C LEU A 173 12.87 17.41 6.06
N ASP A 174 12.99 16.80 7.24
CA ASP A 174 12.23 15.59 7.60
C ASP A 174 10.73 15.94 7.76
N LEU A 175 10.42 17.11 8.34
CA LEU A 175 9.06 17.61 8.51
C LEU A 175 8.42 17.99 7.17
N LEU A 176 9.15 18.66 6.27
CA LEU A 176 8.68 18.95 4.90
C LEU A 176 8.42 17.66 4.11
N ARG A 177 9.30 16.66 4.23
CA ARG A 177 9.09 15.33 3.64
C ARG A 177 7.86 14.63 4.23
N MET A 178 7.61 14.76 5.53
CA MET A 178 6.41 14.22 6.16
C MET A 178 5.16 14.94 5.66
N LYS A 179 5.19 16.28 5.62
CA LYS A 179 4.09 17.12 5.13
C LYS A 179 3.71 16.78 3.68
N ALA A 180 4.68 16.65 2.78
CA ALA A 180 4.41 16.28 1.38
C ALA A 180 3.71 14.92 1.27
N ARG A 181 4.19 13.90 2.01
CA ARG A 181 3.55 12.57 2.07
C ARG A 181 2.14 12.61 2.66
N LEU A 182 1.90 13.48 3.64
CA LEU A 182 0.57 13.66 4.22
C LEU A 182 -0.39 14.33 3.23
N MET A 183 0.08 15.29 2.45
CA MET A 183 -0.70 15.93 1.38
C MET A 183 -1.06 14.94 0.26
N GLU A 184 -0.13 14.06 -0.12
CA GLU A 184 -0.44 12.96 -1.05
C GLU A 184 -1.51 12.02 -0.48
N ARG A 185 -1.35 11.61 0.78
CA ARG A 185 -2.31 10.71 1.46
C ARG A 185 -3.68 11.35 1.69
N SER A 186 -3.75 12.68 1.84
CA SER A 186 -4.99 13.42 1.97
C SER A 186 -5.66 13.71 0.63
N GLY A 187 -5.11 13.24 -0.49
CA GLY A 187 -5.67 13.46 -1.83
C GLY A 187 -5.43 14.88 -2.36
N GLU A 188 -4.42 15.58 -1.85
CA GLU A 188 -4.02 16.93 -2.28
C GLU A 188 -2.65 16.93 -3.00
N PRO A 189 -2.52 16.26 -4.17
CA PRO A 189 -1.23 16.14 -4.87
C PRO A 189 -0.69 17.50 -5.35
N THR A 190 -1.54 18.50 -5.59
CA THR A 190 -1.11 19.85 -5.94
C THR A 190 -0.36 20.52 -4.79
N ARG A 191 -0.85 20.42 -3.55
CA ARG A 191 -0.15 20.95 -2.38
C ARG A 191 1.13 20.17 -2.10
N ALA A 192 1.13 18.85 -2.30
CA ALA A 192 2.34 18.04 -2.21
C ALA A 192 3.40 18.50 -3.22
N ARG A 193 2.99 18.76 -4.47
CA ARG A 193 3.83 19.28 -5.54
C ARG A 193 4.49 20.62 -5.17
N GLU A 194 3.72 21.57 -4.66
CA GLU A 194 4.24 22.87 -4.20
C GLU A 194 5.35 22.69 -3.15
N ILE A 195 5.16 21.79 -2.18
CA ILE A 195 6.18 21.49 -1.16
C ILE A 195 7.46 20.91 -1.81
N TYR A 196 7.32 19.97 -2.74
CA TYR A 196 8.49 19.41 -3.42
C TYR A 196 9.23 20.45 -4.26
N GLU A 197 8.52 21.29 -5.01
CA GLU A 197 9.10 22.37 -5.81
C GLU A 197 9.81 23.41 -4.92
N GLN A 198 9.21 23.77 -3.78
CA GLN A 198 9.84 24.64 -2.79
C GLN A 198 11.16 24.06 -2.27
N VAL A 199 11.18 22.77 -1.94
CA VAL A 199 12.39 22.08 -1.46
C VAL A 199 13.47 22.07 -2.55
N LEU A 200 13.08 21.78 -3.80
CA LEU A 200 14.01 21.70 -4.93
C LEU A 200 14.55 23.06 -5.37
N ALA A 201 13.79 24.14 -5.15
CA ALA A 201 14.26 25.51 -5.40
C ALA A 201 15.44 25.91 -4.50
N GLN A 202 15.53 25.31 -3.30
CA GLN A 202 16.64 25.59 -2.37
C GLN A 202 17.83 24.66 -2.62
N ARG A 203 17.57 23.36 -2.79
CA ARG A 203 18.59 22.36 -3.04
C ARG A 203 17.99 21.12 -3.67
N GLU A 204 18.76 20.49 -4.55
CA GLU A 204 18.34 19.25 -5.18
C GLU A 204 18.39 18.08 -4.18
N TYR A 205 17.23 17.48 -3.94
CA TYR A 205 17.07 16.30 -3.10
C TYR A 205 16.39 15.18 -3.87
N GLN A 206 16.98 13.98 -3.85
CA GLN A 206 16.48 12.82 -4.59
C GLN A 206 15.04 12.45 -4.20
N TRP A 207 14.71 12.54 -2.91
CA TRP A 207 13.38 12.20 -2.42
C TRP A 207 12.31 13.16 -2.92
N ALA A 208 12.63 14.45 -3.09
CA ALA A 208 11.69 15.45 -3.58
C ALA A 208 11.47 15.29 -5.10
N ARG A 209 12.55 15.01 -5.86
CA ARG A 209 12.44 14.65 -7.28
C ARG A 209 11.62 13.38 -7.48
N ALA A 210 11.88 12.34 -6.68
CA ALA A 210 11.12 11.08 -6.72
C ALA A 210 9.65 11.31 -6.36
N GLY A 211 9.35 12.19 -5.40
CA GLY A 211 7.98 12.61 -5.07
C GLY A 211 7.26 13.25 -6.25
N LEU A 212 7.89 14.23 -6.91
CA LEU A 212 7.32 14.83 -8.14
C LEU A 212 7.13 13.79 -9.26
N ALA A 213 8.07 12.86 -9.43
CA ALA A 213 7.93 11.77 -10.40
C ALA A 213 6.75 10.84 -10.08
N LYS A 214 6.48 10.55 -8.80
CA LYS A 214 5.29 9.79 -8.38
C LYS A 214 3.99 10.53 -8.68
N ILE A 215 3.96 11.85 -8.52
CA ILE A 215 2.81 12.67 -8.93
C ILE A 215 2.62 12.59 -10.46
N ARG A 216 3.71 12.66 -11.24
CA ARG A 216 3.66 12.47 -12.70
C ARG A 216 3.17 11.08 -13.10
N MET A 217 3.60 10.02 -12.41
CA MET A 217 3.08 8.66 -12.59
C MET A 217 1.56 8.62 -12.40
N ALA A 218 1.06 9.25 -11.33
CA ALA A 218 -0.38 9.31 -11.05
C ALA A 218 -1.16 10.10 -12.13
N ASN A 219 -0.53 11.08 -12.78
CA ASN A 219 -1.10 11.84 -13.89
C ASN A 219 -1.02 11.12 -15.25
N GLY A 220 -0.42 9.92 -15.32
CA GLY A 220 -0.18 9.21 -16.58
C GLY A 220 1.01 9.73 -17.40
N GLU A 221 1.81 10.63 -16.83
CA GLU A 221 3.03 11.19 -17.43
C GLU A 221 4.22 10.21 -17.27
N PHE A 222 4.06 8.98 -17.77
CA PHE A 222 4.99 7.86 -17.50
C PHE A 222 6.39 8.09 -18.07
N GLU A 223 6.51 8.70 -19.25
CA GLU A 223 7.80 8.94 -19.90
C GLU A 223 8.63 10.00 -19.15
N GLN A 224 7.98 11.08 -18.67
CA GLN A 224 8.64 12.09 -17.84
C GLN A 224 9.05 11.49 -16.49
N ALA A 225 8.15 10.74 -15.84
CA ALA A 225 8.45 10.08 -14.57
C ALA A 225 9.63 9.11 -14.70
N ARG A 226 9.66 8.30 -15.77
CA ARG A 226 10.75 7.38 -16.09
C ARG A 226 12.10 8.09 -16.18
N GLN A 227 12.18 9.22 -16.89
CA GLN A 227 13.41 10.01 -16.99
C GLN A 227 13.90 10.51 -15.62
N VAL A 228 12.99 10.99 -14.77
CA VAL A 228 13.34 11.44 -13.43
C VAL A 228 13.85 10.30 -12.56
N PHE A 229 13.20 9.14 -12.56
CA PHE A 229 13.68 7.99 -11.78
C PHE A 229 15.03 7.48 -12.26
N GLN A 230 15.28 7.45 -13.58
CA GLN A 230 16.60 7.12 -14.13
C GLN A 230 17.68 8.10 -13.65
N GLY A 231 17.40 9.40 -13.63
CA GLY A 231 18.32 10.41 -13.09
C GLY A 231 18.59 10.23 -11.59
N VAL A 232 17.55 9.98 -10.80
CA VAL A 232 17.68 9.70 -9.35
C VAL A 232 18.56 8.48 -9.10
N ILE A 233 18.41 7.42 -9.90
CA ILE A 233 19.22 6.20 -9.80
C ILE A 233 20.67 6.46 -10.23
N ALA A 234 20.89 7.24 -11.28
CA ALA A 234 22.24 7.58 -11.76
C ALA A 234 23.06 8.36 -10.70
N GLU A 235 22.40 9.26 -9.97
CA GLU A 235 23.03 10.01 -8.87
C GLU A 235 23.19 9.16 -7.60
N ASN A 236 22.20 8.33 -7.28
CA ASN A 236 22.23 7.49 -6.10
C ASN A 236 21.68 6.08 -6.43
N ARG A 237 22.60 5.18 -6.75
CA ARG A 237 22.30 3.76 -7.02
C ARG A 237 21.60 3.03 -5.86
N TYR A 238 21.63 3.59 -4.66
CA TYR A 238 21.00 3.02 -3.46
C TYR A 238 19.60 3.58 -3.17
N TYR A 239 19.05 4.44 -4.04
CA TYR A 239 17.68 4.90 -3.90
C TYR A 239 16.69 3.84 -4.43
N ILE A 240 16.48 2.77 -3.65
CA ILE A 240 15.79 1.55 -4.13
C ILE A 240 14.33 1.83 -4.56
N ASP A 241 13.62 2.70 -3.85
CA ASP A 241 12.25 3.10 -4.21
C ASP A 241 12.14 3.60 -5.67
N ALA A 242 13.17 4.27 -6.21
CA ALA A 242 13.16 4.70 -7.60
C ALA A 242 13.22 3.54 -8.60
N TYR A 243 13.86 2.41 -8.25
CA TYR A 243 13.86 1.24 -9.11
C TYR A 243 12.47 0.60 -9.19
N ASP A 244 11.79 0.46 -8.05
CA ASP A 244 10.44 -0.10 -8.00
C ASP A 244 9.47 0.78 -8.82
N GLN A 245 9.57 2.11 -8.69
CA GLN A 245 8.76 3.05 -9.48
C GLN A 245 9.14 3.06 -10.97
N LEU A 246 10.44 2.95 -11.31
CA LEU A 246 10.89 2.88 -12.69
C LEU A 246 10.39 1.62 -13.40
N ALA A 247 10.36 0.47 -12.70
CA ALA A 247 9.79 -0.75 -13.24
C ALA A 247 8.28 -0.61 -13.53
N VAL A 248 7.54 0.09 -12.66
CA VAL A 248 6.12 0.42 -12.90
C VAL A 248 5.97 1.36 -14.10
N ALA A 249 6.81 2.38 -14.22
CA ALA A 249 6.81 3.30 -15.37
C ALA A 249 7.02 2.54 -16.70
N TRP A 250 8.00 1.64 -16.75
CA TRP A 250 8.23 0.82 -17.94
C TRP A 250 7.06 -0.10 -18.30
N GLN A 251 6.40 -0.70 -17.30
CA GLN A 251 5.19 -1.51 -17.55
C GLN A 251 4.08 -0.66 -18.16
N HIS A 252 3.88 0.57 -17.67
CA HIS A 252 2.88 1.49 -18.23
C HIS A 252 3.22 1.98 -19.65
N LEU A 253 4.51 2.01 -19.99
CA LEU A 253 4.99 2.33 -21.34
C LEU A 253 4.95 1.12 -22.30
N GLY A 254 4.40 -0.02 -21.86
CA GLY A 254 4.33 -1.24 -22.68
C GLY A 254 5.69 -1.91 -22.91
N LYS A 255 6.65 -1.68 -22.00
CA LYS A 255 8.05 -2.15 -22.09
C LYS A 255 8.40 -3.13 -20.96
N PRO A 256 7.82 -4.34 -20.95
CA PRO A 256 7.96 -5.27 -19.82
C PRO A 256 9.37 -5.86 -19.69
N GLU A 257 10.14 -5.96 -20.77
CA GLU A 257 11.54 -6.43 -20.76
C GLU A 257 12.43 -5.48 -19.97
N GLU A 258 12.35 -4.18 -20.21
CA GLU A 258 13.07 -3.15 -19.48
C GLU A 258 12.63 -3.10 -18.00
N ALA A 259 11.33 -3.25 -17.73
CA ALA A 259 10.84 -3.36 -16.37
C ALA A 259 11.45 -4.56 -15.62
N CYS A 260 11.61 -5.70 -16.30
CA CYS A 260 12.22 -6.91 -15.74
C CYS A 260 13.70 -6.69 -15.41
N ALA A 261 14.46 -6.07 -16.32
CA ALA A 261 15.87 -5.74 -16.10
C ALA A 261 16.09 -4.77 -14.91
N VAL A 262 15.18 -3.80 -14.73
CA VAL A 262 15.19 -2.88 -13.58
C VAL A 262 14.89 -3.63 -12.29
N LEU A 263 13.86 -4.50 -12.26
CA LEU A 263 13.54 -5.31 -11.08
C LEU A 263 14.65 -6.29 -10.72
N GLU A 264 15.32 -6.88 -11.72
CA GLU A 264 16.46 -7.76 -11.47
C GLU A 264 17.62 -6.99 -10.83
N SER A 265 17.90 -5.78 -11.33
CA SER A 265 18.92 -4.89 -10.75
C SER A 265 18.57 -4.51 -9.31
N ALA A 266 17.31 -4.18 -9.05
CA ALA A 266 16.81 -3.85 -7.72
C ALA A 266 16.87 -5.05 -6.76
N ALA A 267 16.55 -6.26 -7.24
CA ALA A 267 16.65 -7.49 -6.47
C ALA A 267 18.10 -7.90 -6.18
N ARG A 268 19.08 -7.49 -6.99
CA ARG A 268 20.51 -7.65 -6.66
C ARG A 268 20.94 -6.73 -5.52
N LEU A 269 20.45 -5.48 -5.52
CA LEU A 269 20.77 -4.49 -4.48
C LEU A 269 20.08 -4.79 -3.15
N SER A 270 18.87 -5.32 -3.20
CA SER A 270 18.07 -5.67 -2.03
C SER A 270 17.38 -7.02 -2.24
N PRO A 271 18.13 -8.11 -1.99
CA PRO A 271 17.67 -9.48 -2.28
C PRO A 271 16.62 -10.00 -1.30
N ASN A 272 16.44 -9.35 -0.15
CA ASN A 272 15.57 -9.78 0.93
C ASN A 272 14.23 -9.03 0.99
N SER A 273 13.78 -8.44 -0.13
CA SER A 273 12.44 -7.85 -0.24
C SER A 273 11.47 -8.85 -0.86
N VAL A 274 10.49 -9.31 -0.07
CA VAL A 274 9.44 -10.26 -0.52
C VAL A 274 8.66 -9.68 -1.70
N ALA A 275 8.24 -8.42 -1.59
CA ALA A 275 7.47 -7.75 -2.64
C ALA A 275 8.25 -7.68 -3.97
N ARG A 276 9.55 -7.38 -3.91
CA ARG A 276 10.39 -7.25 -5.10
C ARG A 276 10.67 -8.59 -5.76
N GLN A 277 10.98 -9.62 -4.98
CA GLN A 277 11.17 -10.99 -5.49
C GLN A 277 9.88 -11.52 -6.12
N ARG A 278 8.72 -11.27 -5.52
CA ARG A 278 7.41 -11.59 -6.11
C ARG A 278 7.21 -10.88 -7.45
N ASN A 279 7.45 -9.56 -7.49
CA ASN A 279 7.23 -8.76 -8.71
C ASN A 279 8.17 -9.20 -9.85
N LEU A 280 9.44 -9.48 -9.53
CA LEU A 280 10.41 -10.03 -10.49
C LEU A 280 9.96 -11.40 -11.00
N GLY A 281 9.57 -12.32 -10.11
CA GLY A 281 9.11 -13.65 -10.49
C GLY A 281 7.88 -13.61 -11.41
N ARG A 282 6.88 -12.78 -11.06
CA ARG A 282 5.66 -12.60 -11.86
C ARG A 282 5.96 -12.07 -13.25
N LEU A 283 6.81 -11.03 -13.35
CA LEU A 283 7.14 -10.43 -14.64
C LEU A 283 8.02 -11.36 -15.49
N ALA A 284 8.99 -12.04 -14.87
CA ALA A 284 9.82 -13.04 -15.54
C ALA A 284 8.98 -14.20 -16.10
N LEU A 285 8.00 -14.69 -15.33
CA LEU A 285 7.08 -15.73 -15.80
C LEU A 285 6.23 -15.25 -16.98
N LYS A 286 5.71 -14.01 -16.92
CA LYS A 286 4.93 -13.40 -18.02
C LYS A 286 5.75 -13.27 -19.32
N LEU A 287 7.05 -13.00 -19.18
CA LEU A 287 8.01 -12.94 -20.29
C LEU A 287 8.53 -14.33 -20.74
N GLY A 288 8.11 -15.42 -20.09
CA GLY A 288 8.58 -16.78 -20.39
C GLY A 288 10.01 -17.06 -19.91
N ASN A 289 10.62 -16.19 -19.09
CA ASN A 289 11.91 -16.43 -18.47
C ASN A 289 11.76 -17.33 -17.23
N VAL A 290 11.53 -18.61 -17.47
CA VAL A 290 11.22 -19.63 -16.45
C VAL A 290 12.32 -19.73 -15.39
N ALA A 291 13.59 -19.70 -15.79
CA ALA A 291 14.72 -19.83 -14.87
C ALA A 291 14.82 -18.65 -13.89
N LEU A 292 14.63 -17.41 -14.39
CA LEU A 292 14.61 -16.22 -13.53
C LEU A 292 13.39 -16.23 -12.61
N ALA A 293 12.22 -16.62 -13.12
CA ALA A 293 11.01 -16.74 -12.34
C ALA A 293 11.16 -17.74 -11.19
N GLU A 294 11.70 -18.92 -11.47
CA GLU A 294 11.99 -19.97 -10.48
C GLU A 294 12.88 -19.44 -9.35
N LYS A 295 14.00 -18.79 -9.71
CA LYS A 295 14.95 -18.23 -8.75
C LYS A 295 14.29 -17.16 -7.88
N ALA A 296 13.52 -16.25 -8.48
CA ALA A 296 12.86 -15.17 -7.78
C ALA A 296 11.76 -15.69 -6.85
N PHE A 297 10.91 -16.62 -7.28
CA PHE A 297 9.86 -17.19 -6.43
C PHE A 297 10.40 -18.03 -5.28
N ARG A 298 11.43 -18.86 -5.50
CA ARG A 298 12.08 -19.59 -4.40
C ARG A 298 12.71 -18.65 -3.38
N LYS A 299 13.37 -17.58 -3.83
CA LYS A 299 13.91 -16.55 -2.93
C LYS A 299 12.79 -15.81 -2.19
N CYS A 300 11.67 -15.52 -2.86
CA CYS A 300 10.49 -14.90 -2.27
C CYS A 300 9.91 -15.75 -1.13
N ILE A 301 9.73 -17.07 -1.35
CA ILE A 301 9.27 -18.01 -0.32
C ILE A 301 10.26 -18.07 0.84
N ALA A 302 11.56 -18.24 0.56
CA ALA A 302 12.60 -18.35 1.60
C ALA A 302 12.69 -17.11 2.49
N VAL A 303 12.60 -15.91 1.91
CA VAL A 303 12.63 -14.64 2.65
C VAL A 303 11.29 -14.36 3.34
N GLY A 304 10.20 -14.84 2.76
CA GLY A 304 8.84 -14.64 3.27
C GLY A 304 8.44 -15.58 4.40
N GLU A 305 9.11 -16.73 4.59
CA GLU A 305 8.64 -17.82 5.45
C GLU A 305 8.21 -17.38 6.86
N TYR A 306 8.94 -16.44 7.46
CA TYR A 306 8.64 -15.88 8.78
C TYR A 306 8.17 -14.42 8.76
N SER A 307 8.09 -13.80 7.60
CA SER A 307 7.65 -12.41 7.43
C SER A 307 6.13 -12.33 7.40
N VAL A 308 5.58 -11.23 7.94
CA VAL A 308 4.18 -10.86 7.74
C VAL A 308 3.82 -10.62 6.26
N MET A 309 4.83 -10.44 5.40
CA MET A 309 4.68 -10.28 3.96
C MET A 309 4.65 -11.60 3.19
N LYS A 310 4.67 -12.76 3.87
CA LYS A 310 4.50 -14.07 3.24
C LYS A 310 3.27 -14.03 2.33
N THR A 311 3.40 -14.55 1.10
CA THR A 311 2.37 -14.38 0.08
C THR A 311 2.12 -15.66 -0.72
N ALA A 312 0.85 -15.99 -0.93
CA ALA A 312 0.42 -17.09 -1.78
C ALA A 312 0.90 -16.93 -3.23
N ASP A 313 1.06 -15.68 -3.71
CA ASP A 313 1.48 -15.39 -5.08
C ASP A 313 2.80 -16.08 -5.45
N ALA A 314 3.72 -16.22 -4.48
CA ALA A 314 5.01 -16.86 -4.72
C ALA A 314 4.88 -18.39 -4.88
N TYR A 315 4.00 -19.02 -4.11
CA TYR A 315 3.72 -20.46 -4.21
C TYR A 315 2.98 -20.79 -5.51
N LEU A 316 1.95 -20.00 -5.85
CA LEU A 316 1.21 -20.17 -7.09
C LEU A 316 2.11 -19.93 -8.31
N GLY A 317 2.92 -18.86 -8.28
CA GLY A 317 3.88 -18.56 -9.34
C GLY A 317 4.94 -19.65 -9.52
N LEU A 318 5.47 -20.20 -8.42
CA LEU A 318 6.41 -21.32 -8.49
C LEU A 318 5.73 -22.62 -8.97
N ALA A 319 4.48 -22.88 -8.59
CA ALA A 319 3.74 -24.04 -9.08
C ALA A 319 3.57 -23.97 -10.62
N ARG A 320 3.28 -22.79 -11.18
CA ARG A 320 3.25 -22.58 -12.64
C ARG A 320 4.61 -22.85 -13.28
N VAL A 321 5.70 -22.37 -12.68
CA VAL A 321 7.07 -22.66 -13.15
C VAL A 321 7.34 -24.18 -13.16
N CYS A 322 6.94 -24.89 -12.10
CA CYS A 322 7.07 -26.35 -12.02
C CYS A 322 6.23 -27.05 -13.10
N GLY A 323 5.00 -26.56 -13.39
CA GLY A 323 4.18 -27.03 -14.51
C GLY A 323 4.89 -26.93 -15.87
N GLN A 324 5.48 -25.77 -16.18
CA GLN A 324 6.28 -25.57 -17.41
C GLN A 324 7.55 -26.42 -17.48
N LYS A 325 8.09 -26.83 -16.33
CA LYS A 325 9.22 -27.77 -16.23
C LYS A 325 8.80 -29.24 -16.15
N ASN A 326 7.51 -29.53 -16.26
CA ASN A 326 6.92 -30.86 -16.11
C ASN A 326 7.18 -31.51 -14.73
N ASP A 327 7.39 -30.71 -13.68
CA ASP A 327 7.46 -31.17 -12.29
C ASP A 327 6.10 -30.98 -11.60
N GLN A 328 5.14 -31.78 -12.06
CA GLN A 328 3.76 -31.75 -11.55
C GLN A 328 3.69 -32.05 -10.05
N LYS A 329 4.62 -32.88 -9.54
CA LYS A 329 4.63 -33.29 -8.14
C LYS A 329 4.98 -32.12 -7.22
N GLU A 330 6.06 -31.38 -7.52
CA GLU A 330 6.41 -30.17 -6.76
C GLU A 330 5.30 -29.12 -6.89
N ALA A 331 4.74 -28.94 -8.09
CA ALA A 331 3.65 -27.99 -8.32
C ALA A 331 2.45 -28.24 -7.39
N LEU A 332 1.94 -29.48 -7.33
CA LEU A 332 0.79 -29.81 -6.48
C LEU A 332 1.12 -29.67 -4.99
N GLN A 333 2.35 -29.99 -4.57
CA GLN A 333 2.78 -29.76 -3.18
C GLN A 333 2.78 -28.28 -2.81
N LEU A 334 3.23 -27.41 -3.71
CA LEU A 334 3.21 -25.95 -3.53
C LEU A 334 1.78 -25.41 -3.44
N LEU A 335 0.86 -25.93 -4.25
CA LEU A 335 -0.56 -25.55 -4.19
C LEU A 335 -1.23 -25.98 -2.89
N LEU A 336 -0.92 -27.17 -2.39
CA LEU A 336 -1.38 -27.62 -1.07
C LEU A 336 -0.80 -26.76 0.05
N ALA A 337 0.48 -26.41 -0.02
CA ALA A 337 1.11 -25.51 0.94
C ALA A 337 0.44 -24.12 0.93
N ALA A 338 0.15 -23.56 -0.25
CA ALA A 338 -0.55 -22.29 -0.36
C ALA A 338 -1.97 -22.34 0.26
N GLN A 339 -2.71 -23.42 -0.01
CA GLN A 339 -4.05 -23.58 0.58
C GLN A 339 -4.00 -23.78 2.09
N ARG A 340 -3.02 -24.52 2.60
CA ARG A 340 -2.83 -24.73 4.04
C ARG A 340 -2.44 -23.44 4.75
N ASP A 341 -1.48 -22.71 4.22
CA ASP A 341 -0.88 -21.54 4.89
C ASP A 341 -1.76 -20.29 4.76
N PHE A 342 -2.58 -20.16 3.70
CA PHE A 342 -3.37 -18.94 3.44
C PHE A 342 -4.87 -19.16 3.31
N GLY A 343 -5.33 -20.39 3.03
CA GLY A 343 -6.72 -20.64 2.62
C GLY A 343 -7.79 -20.33 3.68
N GLN A 344 -7.42 -20.32 4.97
CA GLN A 344 -8.36 -19.94 6.05
C GLN A 344 -8.65 -18.43 6.07
N GLU A 345 -7.63 -17.59 5.92
CA GLU A 345 -7.76 -16.14 5.95
C GLU A 345 -8.13 -15.56 4.58
N ARG A 346 -7.83 -16.28 3.51
CA ARG A 346 -7.92 -15.82 2.12
C ARG A 346 -8.65 -16.84 1.24
N PRO A 347 -10.00 -16.81 1.23
CA PRO A 347 -10.80 -17.72 0.41
C PRO A 347 -10.48 -17.64 -1.10
N ASP A 348 -10.02 -16.48 -1.58
CA ASP A 348 -9.56 -16.26 -2.95
C ASP A 348 -8.38 -17.17 -3.34
N VAL A 349 -7.53 -17.56 -2.38
CA VAL A 349 -6.38 -18.44 -2.63
C VAL A 349 -6.83 -19.82 -3.06
N ARG A 350 -7.97 -20.33 -2.58
CA ARG A 350 -8.49 -21.63 -3.01
C ARG A 350 -8.87 -21.63 -4.49
N LEU A 351 -9.57 -20.60 -4.94
CA LEU A 351 -9.92 -20.42 -6.35
C LEU A 351 -8.67 -20.30 -7.23
N ARG A 352 -7.72 -19.44 -6.83
CA ARG A 352 -6.46 -19.22 -7.57
C ARG A 352 -5.57 -20.47 -7.60
N ALA A 353 -5.53 -21.24 -6.52
CA ALA A 353 -4.82 -22.51 -6.47
C ALA A 353 -5.43 -23.53 -7.44
N LYS A 354 -6.77 -23.60 -7.52
CA LYS A 354 -7.47 -24.49 -8.45
C LYS A 354 -7.29 -24.09 -9.92
N ILE A 355 -7.27 -22.78 -10.22
CA ILE A 355 -6.90 -22.27 -11.55
C ILE A 355 -5.47 -22.70 -11.89
N THR A 356 -4.54 -22.52 -10.95
CA THR A 356 -3.14 -22.89 -11.15
C THR A 356 -2.96 -24.40 -11.33
N GLU A 357 -3.72 -25.21 -10.59
CA GLU A 357 -3.76 -26.66 -10.73
C GLU A 357 -4.17 -27.07 -12.16
N GLY A 358 -5.25 -26.49 -12.67
CA GLY A 358 -5.70 -26.74 -14.05
C GLY A 358 -4.66 -26.32 -15.09
N LEU A 359 -4.00 -25.17 -14.90
CA LEU A 359 -2.93 -24.70 -15.78
C LEU A 359 -1.72 -25.63 -15.75
N VAL A 360 -1.33 -26.12 -14.58
CA VAL A 360 -0.23 -27.09 -14.42
C VAL A 360 -0.56 -28.40 -15.13
N TYR A 361 -1.80 -28.91 -15.00
CA TYR A 361 -2.23 -30.10 -15.74
C TYR A 361 -2.17 -29.89 -17.26
N HIS A 362 -2.59 -28.72 -17.74
CA HIS A 362 -2.52 -28.38 -19.15
C HIS A 362 -1.07 -28.29 -19.65
N GLU A 363 -0.20 -27.58 -18.92
CA GLU A 363 1.22 -27.43 -19.26
C GLU A 363 1.98 -28.76 -19.23
N SER A 364 1.58 -29.71 -18.36
CA SER A 364 2.12 -31.07 -18.32
C SER A 364 1.53 -32.04 -19.35
N GLY A 365 0.56 -31.60 -20.16
CA GLY A 365 -0.12 -32.42 -21.18
C GLY A 365 -1.26 -33.33 -20.66
N ASP A 366 -1.65 -33.23 -19.39
CA ASP A 366 -2.81 -33.94 -18.83
C ASP A 366 -4.09 -33.15 -19.08
N HIS A 367 -4.47 -33.06 -20.37
CA HIS A 367 -5.65 -32.29 -20.81
C HIS A 367 -6.95 -32.76 -20.17
N ARG A 368 -7.04 -34.04 -19.78
CA ARG A 368 -8.22 -34.59 -19.09
C ARG A 368 -8.39 -33.97 -17.72
N ARG A 369 -7.34 -33.92 -16.90
CA ARG A 369 -7.41 -33.29 -15.57
C ARG A 369 -7.51 -31.77 -15.64
N ALA A 370 -6.90 -31.16 -16.66
CA ALA A 370 -7.09 -29.74 -16.95
C ALA A 370 -8.58 -29.44 -17.22
N ARG A 371 -9.24 -30.27 -18.03
CA ARG A 371 -10.68 -30.15 -18.32
C ARG A 371 -11.54 -30.33 -17.08
N LEU A 372 -11.29 -31.36 -16.26
CA LEU A 372 -12.02 -31.55 -15.00
C LEU A 372 -11.87 -30.33 -14.08
N SER A 373 -10.67 -29.78 -13.98
CA SER A 373 -10.43 -28.58 -13.18
C SER A 373 -11.17 -27.36 -13.74
N ALA A 374 -11.23 -27.22 -15.07
CA ALA A 374 -12.00 -26.18 -15.74
C ALA A 374 -13.50 -26.31 -15.46
N ASP A 375 -14.08 -27.50 -15.58
CA ASP A 375 -15.51 -27.72 -15.33
C ASP A 375 -15.86 -27.39 -13.86
N GLU A 376 -15.03 -27.81 -12.89
CA GLU A 376 -15.19 -27.43 -11.48
C GLU A 376 -15.13 -25.92 -11.25
N LEU A 377 -14.24 -25.21 -11.96
CA LEU A 377 -14.11 -23.75 -11.86
C LEU A 377 -15.30 -23.02 -12.49
N GLU A 378 -15.89 -23.55 -13.57
CA GLU A 378 -17.13 -23.02 -14.13
C GLU A 378 -18.30 -23.17 -13.14
N ASP A 379 -18.40 -24.30 -12.45
CA ASP A 379 -19.38 -24.50 -11.37
C ASP A 379 -19.19 -23.52 -10.21
N MET A 380 -17.94 -23.31 -9.78
CA MET A 380 -17.61 -22.32 -8.75
C MET A 380 -17.98 -20.90 -9.19
N LEU A 381 -17.73 -20.53 -10.45
CA LEU A 381 -18.12 -19.24 -11.02
C LEU A 381 -19.64 -19.05 -11.09
N ARG A 382 -20.39 -20.10 -11.40
CA ARG A 382 -21.87 -20.07 -11.44
C ARG A 382 -22.48 -19.92 -10.05
N ALA A 383 -21.86 -20.53 -9.04
CA ALA A 383 -22.32 -20.45 -7.66
C ALA A 383 -21.92 -19.14 -6.95
N ALA A 384 -20.90 -18.44 -7.44
CA ALA A 384 -20.41 -17.20 -6.84
C ALA A 384 -21.30 -15.99 -7.20
N PRO A 385 -21.71 -15.16 -6.22
CA PRO A 385 -22.51 -13.97 -6.48
C PRO A 385 -21.71 -12.84 -7.15
N GLU A 386 -20.39 -12.84 -6.96
CA GLU A 386 -19.49 -11.82 -7.48
C GLU A 386 -18.37 -12.45 -8.31
N ARG A 387 -17.95 -11.73 -9.35
CA ARG A 387 -16.79 -12.13 -10.16
C ARG A 387 -15.50 -11.84 -9.38
N PRO A 388 -14.45 -12.67 -9.54
CA PRO A 388 -13.17 -12.44 -8.88
C PRO A 388 -12.46 -11.20 -9.45
N ASP A 389 -11.29 -10.88 -8.87
CA ASP A 389 -10.47 -9.77 -9.34
C ASP A 389 -9.99 -9.96 -10.80
N VAL A 390 -9.56 -8.87 -11.42
CA VAL A 390 -9.13 -8.86 -12.83
C VAL A 390 -8.03 -9.89 -13.10
N PRO A 391 -6.93 -9.97 -12.32
CA PRO A 391 -5.89 -10.97 -12.56
C PRO A 391 -6.43 -12.41 -12.53
N THR A 392 -7.29 -12.75 -11.57
CA THR A 392 -7.88 -14.09 -11.48
C THR A 392 -8.81 -14.37 -12.66
N CYS A 393 -9.57 -13.37 -13.13
CA CYS A 393 -10.40 -13.50 -14.32
C CYS A 393 -9.57 -13.82 -15.57
N LEU A 394 -8.44 -13.15 -15.77
CA LEU A 394 -7.56 -13.37 -16.91
C LEU A 394 -6.91 -14.77 -16.86
N GLU A 395 -6.45 -15.21 -15.69
CA GLU A 395 -5.86 -16.56 -15.52
C GLU A 395 -6.91 -17.66 -15.72
N LEU A 396 -8.12 -17.46 -15.20
CA LEU A 396 -9.23 -18.39 -15.39
C LEU A 396 -9.66 -18.47 -16.85
N ALA A 397 -9.83 -17.34 -17.54
CA ALA A 397 -10.14 -17.33 -18.97
C ALA A 397 -9.05 -18.05 -19.79
N THR A 398 -7.78 -17.84 -19.43
CA THR A 398 -6.65 -18.53 -20.07
C THR A 398 -6.76 -20.05 -19.92
N LEU A 399 -7.05 -20.54 -18.70
CA LEU A 399 -7.27 -21.96 -18.46
C LEU A 399 -8.49 -22.50 -19.22
N LEU A 400 -9.62 -21.80 -19.17
CA LEU A 400 -10.86 -22.26 -19.79
C LEU A 400 -10.71 -22.38 -21.31
N PHE A 401 -10.05 -21.43 -21.97
CA PHE A 401 -9.70 -21.57 -23.39
C PHE A 401 -8.77 -22.76 -23.64
N ALA A 402 -7.72 -22.92 -22.83
CA ALA A 402 -6.78 -24.03 -22.94
C ALA A 402 -7.46 -25.42 -22.71
N ALA A 403 -8.51 -25.46 -21.90
CA ALA A 403 -9.35 -26.63 -21.66
C ALA A 403 -10.49 -26.80 -22.70
N GLY A 404 -10.55 -25.96 -23.73
CA GLY A 404 -11.52 -26.03 -24.83
C GLY A 404 -12.89 -25.40 -24.57
N GLY A 405 -13.06 -24.64 -23.48
CA GLY A 405 -14.24 -23.79 -23.25
C GLY A 405 -14.24 -22.57 -24.17
N LYS A 406 -15.43 -22.12 -24.59
CA LYS A 406 -15.59 -20.96 -25.49
C LYS A 406 -16.41 -19.84 -24.86
N ASP A 407 -17.63 -20.13 -24.41
CA ASP A 407 -18.55 -19.07 -23.98
C ASP A 407 -18.14 -18.41 -22.66
N THR A 408 -17.88 -19.21 -21.62
CA THR A 408 -17.46 -18.72 -20.30
C THR A 408 -16.19 -17.85 -20.33
N PRO A 409 -15.07 -18.25 -20.97
CA PRO A 409 -13.89 -17.39 -21.03
C PRO A 409 -14.13 -16.09 -21.80
N VAL A 410 -14.92 -16.11 -22.88
CA VAL A 410 -15.30 -14.90 -23.62
C VAL A 410 -16.11 -13.95 -22.73
N GLU A 411 -17.13 -14.45 -22.04
CA GLU A 411 -17.96 -13.65 -21.12
C GLU A 411 -17.11 -13.01 -20.01
N LEU A 412 -16.17 -13.78 -19.46
CA LEU A 412 -15.26 -13.33 -18.41
C LEU A 412 -14.32 -12.21 -18.89
N LEU A 413 -13.76 -12.34 -20.10
CA LEU A 413 -12.94 -11.30 -20.70
C LEU A 413 -13.76 -10.06 -21.06
N CYS A 414 -14.98 -10.22 -21.58
CA CYS A 414 -15.90 -9.10 -21.82
C CYS A 414 -16.29 -8.39 -20.51
N TYR A 415 -16.47 -9.14 -19.40
CA TYR A 415 -16.66 -8.55 -18.07
C TYR A 415 -15.45 -7.71 -17.63
N VAL A 416 -14.23 -8.21 -17.82
CA VAL A 416 -13.00 -7.45 -17.51
C VAL A 416 -12.94 -6.17 -18.35
N VAL A 417 -13.21 -6.25 -19.65
CA VAL A 417 -13.20 -5.09 -20.57
C VAL A 417 -14.25 -4.07 -20.17
N ARG A 418 -15.50 -4.48 -19.90
CA ARG A 418 -16.58 -3.55 -19.51
C ARG A 418 -16.25 -2.79 -18.23
N ASN A 419 -15.51 -3.40 -17.30
CA ASN A 419 -15.09 -2.74 -16.06
C ASN A 419 -13.82 -1.90 -16.20
N ASN A 420 -13.08 -2.00 -17.32
CA ASN A 420 -11.78 -1.36 -17.51
C ASN A 420 -11.58 -0.85 -18.95
N HIS A 421 -12.66 -0.36 -19.56
CA HIS A 421 -12.78 -0.07 -21.00
C HIS A 421 -11.81 1.00 -21.55
N ASP A 422 -11.12 1.73 -20.68
CA ASP A 422 -10.19 2.79 -21.01
C ASP A 422 -8.73 2.48 -20.61
N ASN A 423 -8.44 1.25 -20.20
CA ASN A 423 -7.09 0.78 -19.90
C ASN A 423 -6.47 0.04 -21.10
N PRO A 424 -5.71 0.70 -21.99
CA PRO A 424 -5.22 0.09 -23.23
C PRO A 424 -4.31 -1.12 -22.98
N LEU A 425 -3.46 -1.10 -21.95
CA LEU A 425 -2.55 -2.20 -21.62
C LEU A 425 -3.31 -3.47 -21.23
N LEU A 426 -4.42 -3.30 -20.52
CA LEU A 426 -5.29 -4.40 -20.16
C LEU A 426 -6.05 -4.92 -21.38
N LEU A 427 -6.50 -4.04 -22.28
CA LEU A 427 -7.14 -4.47 -23.54
C LEU A 427 -6.17 -5.27 -24.41
N ASP A 428 -4.90 -4.85 -24.50
CA ASP A 428 -3.85 -5.59 -25.19
C ASP A 428 -3.57 -6.94 -24.52
N GLU A 429 -3.69 -7.02 -23.19
CA GLU A 429 -3.56 -8.29 -22.46
C GLU A 429 -4.72 -9.23 -22.72
N VAL A 430 -5.95 -8.72 -22.74
CA VAL A 430 -7.14 -9.49 -23.13
C VAL A 430 -7.01 -9.99 -24.57
N GLN A 431 -6.57 -9.14 -25.51
CA GLN A 431 -6.35 -9.54 -26.89
C GLN A 431 -5.29 -10.65 -27.00
N ARG A 432 -4.18 -10.54 -26.26
CA ARG A 432 -3.14 -11.59 -26.23
C ARG A 432 -3.67 -12.95 -25.73
N ILE A 433 -4.69 -12.98 -24.87
CA ILE A 433 -5.34 -14.22 -24.44
C ILE A 433 -6.15 -14.82 -25.59
N PHE A 434 -6.92 -14.00 -26.32
CA PHE A 434 -7.63 -14.44 -27.53
C PHE A 434 -6.67 -14.94 -28.61
N ASP A 435 -5.55 -14.24 -28.84
CA ASP A 435 -4.55 -14.63 -29.82
C ASP A 435 -3.97 -16.02 -29.51
N LYS A 436 -3.64 -16.26 -28.23
CA LYS A 436 -3.15 -17.58 -27.76
C LYS A 436 -4.20 -18.69 -27.89
N ALA A 437 -5.48 -18.33 -27.82
CA ALA A 437 -6.59 -19.26 -28.03
C ALA A 437 -6.95 -19.47 -29.51
N HIS A 438 -6.20 -18.87 -30.45
CA HIS A 438 -6.49 -18.87 -31.88
C HIS A 438 -7.84 -18.20 -32.24
N LEU A 439 -8.23 -17.19 -31.46
CA LEU A 439 -9.49 -16.45 -31.60
C LEU A 439 -9.23 -14.94 -31.79
N ALA A 440 -8.17 -14.58 -32.52
CA ALA A 440 -7.72 -13.18 -32.65
C ALA A 440 -8.82 -12.25 -33.18
N ASP A 441 -9.48 -12.63 -34.29
CA ASP A 441 -10.54 -11.83 -34.91
C ASP A 441 -11.77 -11.69 -34.01
N GLU A 442 -12.15 -12.77 -33.33
CA GLU A 442 -13.24 -12.76 -32.36
C GLU A 442 -12.89 -11.85 -31.18
N GLY A 443 -11.66 -11.92 -30.67
CA GLY A 443 -11.15 -11.04 -29.62
C GLY A 443 -11.32 -9.56 -29.96
N ILE A 444 -10.95 -9.15 -31.19
CA ILE A 444 -11.09 -7.77 -31.64
C ILE A 444 -12.57 -7.33 -31.61
N VAL A 445 -13.48 -8.21 -32.05
CA VAL A 445 -14.92 -7.94 -32.07
C VAL A 445 -15.48 -7.84 -30.66
N GLN A 446 -15.15 -8.80 -29.79
CA GLN A 446 -15.63 -8.87 -28.41
C GLN A 446 -15.13 -7.69 -27.57
N ILE A 447 -13.84 -7.36 -27.67
CA ILE A 447 -13.25 -6.19 -26.97
C ILE A 447 -13.92 -4.90 -27.44
N ARG A 448 -14.13 -4.73 -28.76
CA ARG A 448 -14.80 -3.55 -29.31
C ARG A 448 -16.24 -3.44 -28.83
N GLY A 449 -16.99 -4.55 -28.84
CA GLY A 449 -18.37 -4.62 -28.37
C GLY A 449 -18.49 -4.25 -26.89
N ALA A 450 -17.74 -4.95 -26.03
CA ALA A 450 -17.70 -4.70 -24.59
C ALA A 450 -17.28 -3.26 -24.23
N ARG A 451 -16.29 -2.70 -24.96
CA ARG A 451 -15.88 -1.31 -24.77
C ARG A 451 -16.98 -0.33 -25.18
N LYS A 452 -17.67 -0.60 -26.29
CA LYS A 452 -18.79 0.21 -26.75
C LYS A 452 -19.94 0.18 -25.74
N GLU A 453 -20.30 -0.99 -25.22
CA GLU A 453 -21.34 -1.12 -24.17
C GLU A 453 -21.03 -0.26 -22.94
N ALA A 454 -19.80 -0.33 -22.43
CA ALA A 454 -19.39 0.49 -21.28
C ALA A 454 -19.42 2.00 -21.61
N ALA A 455 -18.99 2.38 -22.82
CA ALA A 455 -19.00 3.77 -23.26
C ALA A 455 -20.43 4.31 -23.46
N ASP A 456 -21.32 3.53 -24.06
CA ASP A 456 -22.73 3.89 -24.29
C ASP A 456 -23.45 4.05 -22.96
N LEU A 457 -23.25 3.11 -22.02
CA LEU A 457 -23.78 3.20 -20.66
C LEU A 457 -23.28 4.48 -19.95
N MET A 458 -21.98 4.77 -20.02
CA MET A 458 -21.39 5.99 -19.45
C MET A 458 -21.98 7.27 -20.07
N ASN A 459 -22.11 7.32 -21.40
CA ASN A 459 -22.64 8.47 -22.13
C ASN A 459 -24.11 8.72 -21.79
N GLN A 460 -24.90 7.68 -21.60
CA GLN A 460 -26.30 7.78 -21.17
C GLN A 460 -26.41 8.50 -19.82
N GLY A 461 -25.62 8.09 -18.81
CA GLY A 461 -25.64 8.73 -17.49
C GLY A 461 -25.26 10.21 -17.54
N VAL A 462 -24.21 10.54 -18.29
CA VAL A 462 -23.76 11.93 -18.48
C VAL A 462 -24.83 12.76 -19.21
N LEU A 463 -25.51 12.20 -20.21
CA LEU A 463 -26.58 12.88 -20.94
C LEU A 463 -27.78 13.18 -20.05
N LEU A 464 -28.25 12.20 -19.28
CA LEU A 464 -29.36 12.37 -18.33
C LEU A 464 -29.05 13.47 -17.31
N TRP A 465 -27.82 13.49 -16.80
CA TRP A 465 -27.35 14.52 -15.88
C TRP A 465 -27.31 15.91 -16.54
N LYS A 466 -26.70 16.04 -17.72
CA LYS A 466 -26.60 17.33 -18.45
C LYS A 466 -27.94 17.90 -18.88
N THR A 467 -28.93 17.04 -19.14
CA THR A 467 -30.29 17.46 -19.54
C THR A 467 -31.20 17.75 -18.34
N GLY A 468 -30.69 17.66 -17.10
CA GLY A 468 -31.45 17.97 -15.89
C GLY A 468 -32.47 16.89 -15.49
N LYS A 469 -32.43 15.72 -16.12
CA LYS A 469 -33.33 14.58 -15.81
C LYS A 469 -32.81 13.79 -14.62
N LEU A 470 -32.78 14.44 -13.46
CA LEU A 470 -32.03 13.93 -12.31
C LEU A 470 -32.59 12.62 -11.74
N ASP A 471 -33.91 12.43 -11.71
CA ASP A 471 -34.51 11.18 -11.20
C ASP A 471 -34.17 9.98 -12.10
N GLU A 472 -34.19 10.17 -13.43
CA GLU A 472 -33.73 9.18 -14.40
C GLU A 472 -32.21 8.93 -14.24
N ALA A 473 -31.42 9.98 -13.98
CA ALA A 473 -29.99 9.86 -13.75
C ALA A 473 -29.66 9.04 -12.49
N VAL A 474 -30.42 9.21 -11.40
CA VAL A 474 -30.29 8.39 -10.17
C VAL A 474 -30.73 6.94 -10.42
N ALA A 475 -31.78 6.71 -11.20
CA ALA A 475 -32.12 5.34 -11.60
C ALA A 475 -31.00 4.70 -12.44
N TRP A 476 -30.40 5.47 -13.34
CA TRP A 476 -29.24 5.04 -14.14
C TRP A 476 -28.04 4.67 -13.26
N THR A 477 -27.73 5.43 -12.19
CA THR A 477 -26.57 5.10 -11.33
C THR A 477 -26.69 3.71 -10.73
N ARG A 478 -27.90 3.32 -10.28
CA ARG A 478 -28.17 2.00 -9.69
C ARG A 478 -28.04 0.88 -10.71
N ASN A 479 -28.64 1.06 -11.90
CA ASN A 479 -28.58 0.07 -12.98
C ASN A 479 -27.14 -0.10 -13.49
N ALA A 480 -26.41 1.00 -13.68
CA ALA A 480 -25.04 0.97 -14.18
C ALA A 480 -24.09 0.25 -13.22
N ARG A 481 -24.26 0.45 -11.91
CA ARG A 481 -23.48 -0.24 -10.87
C ARG A 481 -23.74 -1.74 -10.81
N GLN A 482 -24.94 -2.20 -11.17
CA GLN A 482 -25.22 -3.64 -11.27
C GLN A 482 -24.58 -4.24 -12.53
N ALA A 483 -24.60 -3.52 -13.65
CA ALA A 483 -24.05 -3.99 -14.92
C ALA A 483 -22.51 -4.03 -14.94
N VAL A 484 -21.87 -3.04 -14.31
CA VAL A 484 -20.42 -2.84 -14.31
C VAL A 484 -19.93 -2.37 -12.93
N PRO A 485 -19.98 -3.26 -11.92
CA PRO A 485 -19.80 -2.91 -10.51
C PRO A 485 -18.41 -2.35 -10.17
N ASN A 486 -17.40 -2.62 -10.99
CA ASN A 486 -16.03 -2.22 -10.75
C ASN A 486 -15.51 -1.19 -11.78
N ASN A 487 -16.38 -0.64 -12.63
CA ASN A 487 -15.99 0.40 -13.59
C ASN A 487 -15.81 1.75 -12.90
N GLN A 488 -14.56 2.12 -12.65
CA GLN A 488 -14.20 3.32 -11.90
C GLN A 488 -14.81 4.60 -12.48
N ARG A 489 -14.82 4.76 -13.81
CA ARG A 489 -15.37 5.97 -14.46
C ARG A 489 -16.87 6.08 -14.27
N ILE A 490 -17.57 4.97 -14.41
CA ILE A 490 -19.01 4.92 -14.19
C ILE A 490 -19.34 5.15 -12.71
N LEU A 491 -18.58 4.57 -11.79
CA LEU A 491 -18.74 4.78 -10.35
C LEU A 491 -18.52 6.26 -9.97
N PHE A 492 -17.47 6.91 -10.47
CA PHE A 492 -17.27 8.34 -10.23
C PHE A 492 -18.36 9.21 -10.84
N ASN A 493 -18.83 8.88 -12.05
CA ASN A 493 -19.95 9.62 -12.65
C ASN A 493 -21.23 9.43 -11.84
N ALA A 494 -21.48 8.22 -11.33
CA ALA A 494 -22.60 7.94 -10.44
C ALA A 494 -22.52 8.76 -9.15
N ALA A 495 -21.36 8.77 -8.47
CA ALA A 495 -21.16 9.59 -7.28
C ALA A 495 -21.36 11.08 -7.58
N GLN A 496 -20.86 11.59 -8.71
CA GLN A 496 -21.05 12.98 -9.13
C GLN A 496 -22.52 13.34 -9.36
N ILE A 497 -23.29 12.43 -9.96
CA ILE A 497 -24.74 12.60 -10.19
C ILE A 497 -25.48 12.71 -8.84
N LEU A 498 -25.18 11.81 -7.90
CA LEU A 498 -25.79 11.84 -6.56
C LEU A 498 -25.43 13.11 -5.78
N VAL A 499 -24.16 13.54 -5.83
CA VAL A 499 -23.72 14.80 -5.21
C VAL A 499 -24.44 16.00 -5.83
N SER A 500 -24.58 16.03 -7.17
CA SER A 500 -25.31 17.10 -7.87
C SER A 500 -26.79 17.13 -7.49
N GLN A 501 -27.42 15.97 -7.25
CA GLN A 501 -28.82 15.90 -6.82
C GLN A 501 -28.99 16.48 -5.42
N LEU A 502 -28.08 16.14 -4.49
CA LEU A 502 -28.06 16.67 -3.13
C LEU A 502 -27.84 18.20 -3.11
N GLN A 503 -27.00 18.73 -4.00
CA GLN A 503 -26.78 20.17 -4.15
C GLN A 503 -28.04 20.92 -4.61
N GLN A 504 -28.83 20.32 -5.51
CA GLN A 504 -29.98 20.99 -6.12
C GLN A 504 -31.27 20.83 -5.31
N ARG A 505 -31.50 19.66 -4.69
CA ARG A 505 -32.74 19.36 -3.97
C ARG A 505 -32.60 19.41 -2.44
N GLY A 506 -31.41 19.67 -1.93
CA GLY A 506 -31.10 19.64 -0.51
C GLY A 506 -30.72 18.26 -0.01
N HIS A 507 -30.39 18.19 1.28
CA HIS A 507 -29.85 16.98 1.89
C HIS A 507 -30.89 15.84 1.95
N ASP A 508 -30.50 14.67 1.45
CA ASP A 508 -31.22 13.40 1.58
C ASP A 508 -30.24 12.37 2.17
N ALA A 509 -30.59 11.82 3.33
CA ALA A 509 -29.71 10.90 4.05
C ALA A 509 -29.45 9.59 3.29
N ALA A 510 -30.43 9.08 2.54
CA ALA A 510 -30.31 7.83 1.80
C ALA A 510 -29.42 8.03 0.56
N LEU A 511 -29.62 9.12 -0.19
CA LEU A 511 -28.76 9.45 -1.34
C LEU A 511 -27.33 9.79 -0.90
N SER A 512 -27.18 10.46 0.25
CA SER A 512 -25.86 10.73 0.83
C SER A 512 -25.14 9.44 1.20
N ALA A 513 -25.80 8.51 1.90
CA ALA A 513 -25.24 7.21 2.23
C ALA A 513 -24.87 6.39 0.97
N GLU A 514 -25.71 6.45 -0.08
CA GLU A 514 -25.43 5.79 -1.36
C GLU A 514 -24.17 6.38 -2.03
N ALA A 515 -24.01 7.71 -2.04
CA ALA A 515 -22.83 8.38 -2.57
C ALA A 515 -21.55 8.02 -1.80
N TYR A 516 -21.61 7.99 -0.46
CA TYR A 516 -20.49 7.53 0.37
C TYR A 516 -20.12 6.08 0.07
N ALA A 517 -21.10 5.18 -0.05
CA ALA A 517 -20.85 3.78 -0.36
C ALA A 517 -20.15 3.60 -1.72
N ILE A 518 -20.57 4.37 -2.74
CA ILE A 518 -19.90 4.36 -4.05
C ILE A 518 -18.46 4.84 -3.93
N LEU A 519 -18.22 5.96 -3.26
CA LEU A 519 -16.89 6.52 -3.14
C LEU A 519 -15.96 5.60 -2.35
N HIS A 520 -16.43 5.00 -1.26
CA HIS A 520 -15.66 3.99 -0.52
C HIS A 520 -15.36 2.74 -1.35
N HIS A 521 -16.30 2.29 -2.19
CA HIS A 521 -16.05 1.20 -3.12
C HIS A 521 -14.94 1.56 -4.12
N VAL A 522 -15.00 2.76 -4.71
CA VAL A 522 -13.95 3.25 -5.63
C VAL A 522 -12.60 3.36 -4.95
N ASP A 523 -12.55 3.86 -3.71
CA ASP A 523 -11.31 3.94 -2.93
C ASP A 523 -10.75 2.55 -2.65
N SER A 524 -11.61 1.54 -2.44
CA SER A 524 -11.14 0.16 -2.28
C SER A 524 -10.55 -0.43 -3.57
N LEU A 525 -11.05 -0.02 -4.74
CA LEU A 525 -10.56 -0.46 -6.05
C LEU A 525 -9.24 0.21 -6.45
N LEU A 526 -9.13 1.52 -6.23
CA LEU A 526 -7.92 2.29 -6.53
C LEU A 526 -7.82 3.49 -5.56
N PRO A 527 -7.11 3.32 -4.44
CA PRO A 527 -6.98 4.35 -3.40
C PRO A 527 -6.23 5.60 -3.89
N GLY A 528 -6.49 6.73 -3.24
CA GLY A 528 -5.69 7.95 -3.40
C GLY A 528 -5.97 8.75 -4.68
N GLN A 529 -7.11 8.52 -5.32
CA GLN A 529 -7.53 9.30 -6.48
C GLN A 529 -7.98 10.71 -6.09
N GLN A 530 -7.50 11.71 -6.82
CA GLN A 530 -7.87 13.12 -6.60
C GLN A 530 -9.39 13.33 -6.71
N ARG A 531 -10.05 12.68 -7.67
CA ARG A 531 -11.50 12.79 -7.88
C ARG A 531 -12.30 12.24 -6.70
N PHE A 532 -11.79 11.22 -6.00
CA PHE A 532 -12.40 10.71 -4.78
C PHE A 532 -12.37 11.77 -3.68
N ALA A 533 -11.21 12.39 -3.43
CA ALA A 533 -11.07 13.43 -2.42
C ALA A 533 -12.01 14.63 -2.68
N GLN A 534 -12.08 15.09 -3.93
CA GLN A 534 -12.97 16.19 -4.34
C GLN A 534 -14.45 15.88 -4.08
N LEU A 535 -14.92 14.68 -4.45
CA LEU A 535 -16.32 14.29 -4.25
C LEU A 535 -16.66 14.06 -2.77
N MET A 536 -15.74 13.48 -2.01
CA MET A 536 -15.90 13.32 -0.56
C MET A 536 -16.01 14.67 0.15
N GLU A 537 -15.23 15.67 -0.27
CA GLU A 537 -15.31 17.03 0.26
C GLU A 537 -16.65 17.69 -0.08
N GLN A 538 -17.08 17.62 -1.35
CA GLN A 538 -18.38 18.15 -1.78
C GLN A 538 -19.53 17.53 -0.98
N LEU A 539 -19.51 16.21 -0.80
CA LEU A 539 -20.53 15.49 -0.04
C LEU A 539 -20.51 15.88 1.46
N GLY A 540 -19.31 16.09 2.02
CA GLY A 540 -19.14 16.50 3.42
C GLY A 540 -19.63 17.93 3.71
N ARG A 541 -19.61 18.84 2.73
CA ARG A 541 -20.17 20.20 2.85
C ARG A 541 -21.70 20.20 2.83
N LEU A 542 -22.32 19.17 2.26
CA LEU A 542 -23.78 19.03 2.15
C LEU A 542 -24.41 18.36 3.38
N GLN A 543 -23.65 18.09 4.44
CA GLN A 543 -24.18 17.52 5.67
C GLN A 543 -24.87 18.60 6.53
N PRO A 544 -26.09 18.33 7.04
CA PRO A 544 -26.77 19.25 7.94
C PRO A 544 -25.98 19.41 9.24
N GLY A 545 -25.70 20.66 9.62
CA GLY A 545 -24.92 21.01 10.82
C GLY A 545 -23.43 21.31 10.59
N ARG A 546 -22.98 21.41 9.32
CA ARG A 546 -21.59 21.74 8.96
C ARG A 546 -21.39 23.11 8.31
N GLU A 547 -22.43 23.94 8.22
CA GLU A 547 -22.28 25.32 7.73
C GLU A 547 -21.63 26.21 8.81
N GLU A 548 -20.49 26.81 8.42
CA GLU A 548 -19.79 27.95 9.01
C GLU A 548 -19.13 27.78 10.40
N GLY A 549 -18.15 26.86 10.48
CA GLY A 549 -17.07 26.91 11.49
C GLY A 549 -15.89 27.81 11.10
N GLY A 550 -16.10 28.81 10.24
CA GLY A 550 -15.09 29.75 9.79
C GLY A 550 -15.68 31.14 9.68
N GLU A 551 -15.16 32.06 10.49
CA GLU A 551 -15.41 33.51 10.44
C GLU A 551 -16.75 34.04 10.98
N ALA A 552 -17.02 33.90 12.28
CA ALA A 552 -17.71 34.94 13.08
C ALA A 552 -17.81 34.57 14.58
N ALA A 553 -16.82 34.96 15.38
CA ALA A 553 -17.01 35.14 16.83
C ALA A 553 -15.90 36.05 17.36
N GLY A 554 -16.19 37.35 17.42
CA GLY A 554 -15.26 38.35 17.93
C GLY A 554 -15.74 39.79 17.76
N ARG A 555 -17.04 40.05 17.96
CA ARG A 555 -17.53 41.37 18.34
C ARG A 555 -18.40 41.19 19.57
N GLU A 556 -17.78 41.50 20.70
CA GLU A 556 -18.46 41.76 21.97
C GLU A 556 -19.40 42.94 21.77
N ASP A 557 -20.71 42.71 21.91
CA ASP A 557 -21.62 43.76 22.34
C ASP A 557 -22.16 43.34 23.70
N GLY A 558 -21.68 44.05 24.72
CA GLY A 558 -22.17 43.93 26.08
C GLY A 558 -23.59 44.50 26.16
N VAL A 559 -24.50 43.70 26.68
CA VAL A 559 -25.72 44.20 27.30
C VAL A 559 -25.83 43.59 28.69
N VAL A 560 -25.62 44.47 29.65
CA VAL A 560 -25.82 44.31 31.08
C VAL A 560 -27.29 43.97 31.36
N THR A 561 -27.53 42.87 32.07
CA THR A 561 -28.73 42.74 32.92
C THR A 561 -28.29 42.18 34.28
N ALA A 562 -28.59 42.96 35.32
CA ALA A 562 -28.28 42.71 36.72
C ALA A 562 -29.23 41.65 37.34
N PRO A 563 -28.90 41.09 38.51
CA PRO A 563 -29.56 39.92 39.08
C PRO A 563 -30.77 40.29 39.96
N ASP A 564 -31.78 39.42 39.97
CA ASP A 564 -32.87 39.45 40.94
C ASP A 564 -32.56 38.43 42.05
N ASP A 565 -32.10 38.95 43.19
CA ASP A 565 -31.90 38.21 44.44
C ASP A 565 -33.18 38.25 45.27
N THR A 566 -33.82 37.09 45.46
CA THR A 566 -34.82 36.86 46.51
C THR A 566 -34.29 35.84 47.51
N ALA A 567 -33.89 36.30 48.70
CA ALA A 567 -33.83 35.48 49.91
C ALA A 567 -33.95 36.35 51.18
N GLU A 568 -35.14 36.30 51.78
CA GLU A 568 -35.40 36.51 53.22
C GLU A 568 -34.62 35.43 54.03
N GLY A 569 -34.22 35.55 55.29
CA GLY A 569 -34.37 36.56 56.33
C GLY A 569 -33.81 36.02 57.66
N LYS A 570 -33.75 36.93 58.65
CA LYS A 570 -33.35 36.82 60.07
C LYS A 570 -31.87 36.90 60.43
#